data_AF-A0A8S9LNF3-F1
#
_entry.id   AF-A0A8S9LNF3-F1
#
_cell.length_a   1.000
_cell.length_b   1.000
_cell.length_c   1.000
_cell.angle_alpha   90.00
_cell.angle_beta   90.00
_cell.angle_gamma   90.00
#
_symmetry.space_group_name_H-M   'P 1'
#
loop_
_entity.id
_entity.type
_entity.pdbx_description
1 polymer ?
#
loop_
_entity_poly.entity_id
_entity_poly.type
_entity_poly.pdbx_seq_one_letter_code
_entity_poly.pdbx_strand_id
1 'polypeptide(L)'
;MEMHASGQVLRAVDSRLGSGYDEEEARLALVVGLLCCHPRRGSRPAMRMVLRYLNGDEGVPEVEVYSHSSSRYSLPSDLKE
;
A
#
# COMPACT_ATOMS: atom_id res chain seq x y z
N MET A 1 7.66 -0.43 -4.36
CA MET A 1 7.42 -0.76 -2.94
C MET A 1 8.71 -0.96 -2.14
N GLU A 2 9.89 -0.70 -2.70
CA GLU A 2 11.19 -0.93 -2.04
C GLU A 2 11.37 -0.10 -0.75
N MET A 3 11.03 1.19 -0.78
CA MET A 3 11.08 2.06 0.42
C MET A 3 10.15 1.57 1.54
N HIS A 4 9.03 0.91 1.23
CA HIS A 4 8.15 0.34 2.24
C HIS A 4 8.77 -0.92 2.86
N ALA A 5 9.30 -1.83 2.03
CA ALA A 5 9.98 -3.05 2.52
C ALA A 5 11.20 -2.75 3.39
N SER A 6 11.93 -1.66 3.13
CA SER A 6 13.07 -1.25 3.94
C SER A 6 12.71 -0.40 5.17
N GLY A 7 11.42 -0.18 5.45
CA GLY A 7 10.95 0.66 6.56
C GLY A 7 11.17 2.16 6.35
N GLN A 8 11.56 2.58 5.14
CA GLN A 8 11.90 3.95 4.77
C GLN A 8 10.79 4.66 3.99
N VAL A 9 9.52 4.31 4.21
CA VAL A 9 8.40 4.80 3.40
C VAL A 9 8.30 6.33 3.36
N LEU A 10 8.67 7.02 4.46
CA LEU A 10 8.69 8.48 4.53
C LEU A 10 9.71 9.15 3.60
N ARG A 11 10.70 8.41 3.08
CA ARG A 11 11.60 8.93 2.03
C ARG A 11 10.89 9.19 0.70
N ALA A 12 9.65 8.70 0.53
CA ALA A 12 8.82 8.99 -0.64
C ALA A 12 8.09 10.33 -0.54
N VAL A 13 8.07 10.98 0.64
CA VAL A 13 7.42 12.29 0.81
C VAL A 13 8.20 13.35 0.04
N ASP A 14 7.49 14.27 -0.62
CA ASP A 14 8.11 15.38 -1.34
C ASP A 14 8.93 16.25 -0.37
N SER A 15 10.23 16.34 -0.63
CA SER A 15 11.18 17.18 0.13
C SER A 15 10.74 18.65 0.26
N ARG A 16 9.95 19.17 -0.68
CA ARG A 16 9.44 20.55 -0.65
C ARG A 16 8.45 20.81 0.48
N LEU A 17 7.85 19.76 1.05
CA LEU A 17 6.97 19.89 2.21
C LEU A 17 7.75 20.20 3.49
N GLY A 18 9.07 19.92 3.54
CA GLY A 18 9.89 20.17 4.73
C GLY A 18 9.30 19.48 5.96
N SER A 19 9.01 20.26 7.01
CA SER A 19 8.31 19.80 8.23
C SER A 19 6.81 20.15 8.23
N GLY A 20 6.24 20.48 7.07
CA GLY A 20 4.85 20.93 6.91
C GLY A 20 3.83 19.81 6.78
N TYR A 21 4.16 18.61 7.24
CA TYR A 21 3.27 17.45 7.24
C TYR A 21 3.43 16.66 8.54
N ASP A 22 2.37 15.96 8.94
CA ASP A 22 2.44 15.00 10.03
C ASP A 22 3.01 13.67 9.51
N GLU A 23 4.09 13.20 10.14
CA GLU A 23 4.79 12.00 9.70
C GLU A 23 3.93 10.74 9.77
N GLU A 24 3.03 10.63 10.76
CA GLU A 24 2.17 9.47 10.92
C GLU A 24 1.04 9.48 9.89
N GLU A 25 0.44 10.64 9.62
CA GLU A 25 -0.53 10.79 8.53
C GLU A 25 0.10 10.51 7.16
N ALA A 26 1.31 10.99 6.92
CA ALA A 26 2.02 10.74 5.66
C ALA A 26 2.39 9.28 5.50
N ARG A 27 2.89 8.63 6.56
CA ARG A 27 3.16 7.18 6.57
C ARG A 27 1.88 6.42 6.23
N LEU A 28 0.77 6.73 6.92
CA LEU A 28 -0.52 6.09 6.72
C LEU A 28 -1.01 6.26 5.27
N ALA A 29 -1.00 7.49 4.75
CA ALA A 29 -1.43 7.80 3.40
C ALA A 29 -0.60 7.04 2.35
N LEU A 30 0.72 6.96 2.54
CA LEU A 30 1.60 6.23 1.63
C LEU A 30 1.32 4.71 1.65
N VAL A 31 1.15 4.12 2.84
CA VAL A 31 0.83 2.68 2.96
C VAL A 31 -0.52 2.36 2.35
N VAL A 32 -1.55 3.18 2.61
CA VAL A 32 -2.88 3.03 1.99
C VAL A 32 -2.80 3.21 0.47
N GLY A 33 -2.00 4.17 -0.02
CA GLY A 33 -1.74 4.35 -1.45
C GLY A 33 -1.13 3.09 -2.10
N LEU A 34 -0.22 2.40 -1.41
CA LEU A 34 0.36 1.14 -1.89
C LEU A 34 -0.67 0.02 -2.02
N LEU A 35 -1.61 -0.10 -1.06
CA LEU A 35 -2.73 -1.05 -1.15
C LEU A 35 -3.65 -0.73 -2.34
N CYS A 36 -3.94 0.55 -2.57
CA CYS A 36 -4.75 0.99 -3.71
C CYS A 36 -4.08 0.68 -5.06
N CYS A 37 -2.75 0.74 -5.11
CA CYS A 37 -1.95 0.47 -6.31
C CYS A 37 -1.59 -1.02 -6.49
N HIS A 38 -2.21 -1.92 -5.73
CA HIS A 38 -1.87 -3.33 -5.77
C HIS A 38 -2.11 -3.96 -7.16
N PRO A 39 -1.20 -4.83 -7.66
CA PRO A 39 -1.32 -5.40 -9.02
C PRO A 39 -2.61 -6.19 -9.24
N ARG A 40 -3.04 -6.95 -8.23
CA ARG A 40 -4.29 -7.70 -8.26
C ARG A 40 -5.47 -6.80 -7.91
N ARG A 41 -6.42 -6.65 -8.83
CA ARG A 41 -7.61 -5.81 -8.63
C ARG A 41 -8.43 -6.18 -7.39
N GLY A 42 -8.61 -7.48 -7.13
CA GLY A 42 -9.39 -7.96 -5.98
C GLY A 42 -8.75 -7.75 -4.61
N SER A 43 -7.45 -7.42 -4.56
CA SER A 43 -6.75 -7.09 -3.31
C SER A 43 -6.70 -5.58 -3.04
N ARG A 44 -7.18 -4.76 -3.99
CA ARG A 44 -7.29 -3.31 -3.77
C ARG A 44 -8.49 -3.05 -2.85
N PRO A 45 -8.35 -2.19 -1.83
CA PRO A 45 -9.44 -1.89 -0.93
C PRO A 45 -10.56 -1.13 -1.65
N ALA A 46 -11.80 -1.37 -1.23
CA ALA A 46 -12.92 -0.51 -1.61
C ALA A 46 -12.74 0.89 -1.00
N MET A 47 -13.27 1.92 -1.65
CA MET A 47 -13.12 3.31 -1.18
C MET A 47 -13.63 3.52 0.26
N ARG A 48 -14.68 2.80 0.66
CA ARG A 48 -15.18 2.80 2.05
C ARG A 48 -14.10 2.38 3.06
N MET A 49 -13.28 1.39 2.72
CA MET A 49 -12.19 0.92 3.58
C MET A 49 -11.03 1.91 3.60
N VAL A 50 -10.70 2.50 2.44
CA VAL A 50 -9.69 3.57 2.34
C VAL A 50 -10.00 4.71 3.31
N LEU A 51 -11.26 5.17 3.37
CA LEU A 51 -11.67 6.21 4.31
C LEU A 51 -11.51 5.80 5.77
N ARG A 52 -11.91 4.57 6.13
CA ARG A 52 -11.74 4.05 7.49
C ARG A 52 -10.28 3.99 7.92
N TYR A 53 -9.40 3.57 7.01
CA TYR A 53 -7.96 3.57 7.25
C TYR A 53 -7.43 4.97 7.49
N LEU A 54 -7.76 5.93 6.61
CA LEU A 54 -7.28 7.30 6.71
C LEU A 54 -7.82 8.05 7.94
N ASN A 55 -9.03 7.72 8.38
CA ASN A 55 -9.64 8.28 9.60
C ASN A 55 -9.12 7.63 10.89
N GLY A 56 -8.37 6.53 10.81
CA GLY A 56 -7.96 5.75 11.96
C GLY A 56 -9.08 4.90 12.59
N ASP A 57 -10.21 4.75 11.89
CA ASP A 57 -11.34 3.91 12.33
C ASP A 57 -10.97 2.41 12.28
N GLU A 58 -10.01 2.05 11.43
CA GLU A 58 -9.58 0.68 11.22
C GLU A 58 -8.07 0.61 10.93
N GLY A 59 -7.40 -0.43 11.43
CA GLY A 59 -5.98 -0.64 11.19
C GLY A 59 -5.69 -1.02 9.74
N VAL A 60 -4.58 -0.53 9.20
CA VAL A 60 -4.17 -0.86 7.82
C VAL A 60 -3.55 -2.25 7.79
N PRO A 61 -4.01 -3.16 6.91
CA PRO A 61 -3.41 -4.47 6.78
C PRO A 61 -1.97 -4.37 6.27
N GLU A 62 -1.15 -5.35 6.62
CA GLU A 62 0.24 -5.40 6.18
C GLU A 62 0.32 -5.52 4.65
N VAL A 63 1.09 -4.63 4.02
CA VAL A 63 1.26 -4.64 2.56
C VAL A 63 2.31 -5.69 2.22
N GLU A 64 1.89 -6.81 1.61
CA GLU A 64 2.82 -7.78 1.05
C GLU A 64 3.68 -7.12 -0.04
N VAL A 65 4.94 -6.88 0.28
CA VAL A 65 5.90 -6.35 -0.69
C VAL A 65 6.40 -7.52 -1.53
N TYR A 66 5.86 -7.65 -2.75
CA TYR A 66 6.36 -8.62 -3.73
C TYR A 66 7.82 -8.29 -4.05
N SER A 67 8.74 -8.94 -3.33
CA SER A 67 10.14 -8.99 -3.72
C SER A 67 10.21 -9.71 -5.05
N HIS A 68 10.82 -9.09 -6.06
CA HIS A 68 10.94 -9.65 -7.40
C HIS A 68 11.99 -10.78 -7.42
N SER A 69 11.81 -11.82 -6.61
CA SER A 69 12.48 -13.10 -6.83
C SER A 69 11.61 -13.90 -7.79
N SER A 70 12.10 -14.03 -9.02
CA SER A 70 11.56 -14.83 -10.11
C SER A 70 10.87 -16.13 -9.65
N SER A 71 9.54 -16.18 -9.64
CA SER A 71 8.77 -17.39 -9.98
C SER A 71 7.29 -17.08 -10.11
N ARG A 72 6.80 -17.19 -11.35
CA ARG A 72 5.44 -17.54 -11.77
C ARG A 72 4.30 -16.90 -10.97
N TYR A 73 3.58 -16.01 -11.63
CA TYR A 73 2.13 -16.01 -11.49
C TYR A 73 1.65 -17.46 -11.55
N SER A 74 1.30 -18.05 -10.42
CA SER A 74 0.33 -19.14 -10.45
C SER A 74 -0.89 -18.51 -11.06
N LEU A 75 -1.16 -18.84 -12.33
CA LEU A 75 -2.49 -18.70 -12.90
C LEU A 75 -3.48 -19.15 -11.83
N PRO A 76 -4.48 -18.35 -11.42
CA PRO A 76 -5.63 -18.93 -10.77
C PRO A 76 -6.23 -19.92 -11.79
N SER A 77 -6.23 -21.20 -11.44
CA SER A 77 -6.76 -22.31 -12.24
C SER A 77 -8.27 -22.28 -12.40
N ASP A 78 -8.93 -21.12 -12.32
CA ASP A 78 -10.38 -21.00 -12.39
C ASP A 78 -10.79 -19.85 -13.31
N LEU A 79 -10.42 -19.99 -14.59
CA LEU A 79 -11.44 -19.89 -15.63
C LEU A 79 -12.01 -21.29 -15.80
N LYS A 80 -13.12 -21.57 -15.10
CA LYS A 80 -14.06 -22.60 -15.54
C LYS A 80 -15.47 -22.03 -15.41
N GLU A 81 -15.97 -21.69 -16.60
CA GLU A 81 -17.34 -21.29 -17.01
C GLU A 81 -17.81 -19.89 -16.63
#